data_AF-A0AAU6KV79-F1
#
_entry.id   AF-A0AAU6KV79-F1
#
_cell.length_a   1.000
_cell.length_b   1.000
_cell.length_c   1.000
_cell.angle_alpha   90.00
_cell.angle_beta   90.00
_cell.angle_gamma   90.00
#
_symmetry.space_group_name_H-M   'P 1'
#
loop_
_entity.id
_entity.type
_entity.pdbx_description
1 polymer ?
#
loop_
_entity_poly.entity_id
_entity_poly.type
_entity_poly.pdbx_seq_one_letter_code
_entity_poly.pdbx_strand_id
1 'polypeptide(L)' 'MSDYEEDHLVPLELGGAPRDPGNLWPEPHYGTKTAYTKDGTETKLKNAVCNGTITLSAARSAFKNNWTTALQVTGIG' A
#
# COMPACT_ATOMS: atom_id res chain seq x y z
N MET A 1 21.54 -6.52 -1.04
CA MET A 1 20.32 -5.70 -1.17
C MET A 1 20.72 -4.24 -1.03
N SER A 2 20.04 -3.34 -1.75
CA SER A 2 20.05 -1.91 -1.43
C SER A 2 19.35 -1.69 -0.09
N ASP A 3 19.59 -0.56 0.58
CA ASP A 3 18.86 -0.19 1.82
C ASP A 3 17.41 0.26 1.52
N TYR A 4 17.14 0.64 0.27
CA TYR A 4 15.86 1.15 -0.21
C TYR A 4 15.52 0.63 -1.61
N GLU A 5 14.22 0.60 -1.92
CA GLU A 5 13.66 0.44 -3.27
C GLU A 5 12.79 1.64 -3.67
N GLU A 6 12.71 1.95 -4.96
CA GLU A 6 11.72 2.92 -5.45
C GLU A 6 10.37 2.22 -5.53
N ASP A 7 9.38 2.78 -4.84
CA ASP A 7 8.07 2.16 -4.71
C ASP A 7 6.94 3.21 -4.70
N HIS A 8 5.70 2.75 -4.81
CA HIS A 8 4.51 3.57 -4.94
C HIS A 8 3.84 3.86 -3.59
N LEU A 9 3.48 5.13 -3.32
CA LEU A 9 2.71 5.50 -2.12
C LEU A 9 1.33 4.84 -2.10
N VAL A 10 0.63 4.84 -3.23
CA VAL A 10 -0.54 3.99 -3.49
C VAL A 10 -0.09 2.93 -4.48
N PRO A 11 -0.21 1.63 -4.17
CA PRO A 11 0.31 0.57 -5.03
C PRO A 11 -0.45 0.47 -6.34
N LEU A 12 0.24 -0.01 -7.38
CA LEU A 12 -0.36 -0.25 -8.70
C LEU A 12 -1.54 -1.22 -8.62
N GLU A 13 -1.47 -2.18 -7.71
CA GLU A 13 -2.53 -3.14 -7.43
C GLU A 13 -3.83 -2.49 -6.91
N LEU A 14 -3.73 -1.29 -6.34
CA LEU A 14 -4.86 -0.45 -5.94
C LEU A 14 -5.04 0.75 -6.89
N GLY A 15 -4.53 0.66 -8.12
CA GLY A 15 -4.70 1.70 -9.14
C GLY A 15 -3.93 2.98 -8.87
N GLY A 16 -2.79 2.89 -8.18
CA GLY A 16 -1.82 3.98 -8.05
C GLY A 16 -1.31 4.47 -9.41
N ALA A 17 -0.95 5.75 -9.49
CA ALA A 17 -0.40 6.32 -10.72
C ALA A 17 1.03 5.80 -10.95
N PRO A 18 1.35 5.15 -12.09
CA PRO A 18 2.58 4.40 -12.24
C PRO A 18 3.83 5.26 -12.42
N ARG A 19 3.67 6.50 -12.88
CA ARG A 19 4.77 7.41 -13.23
C ARG A 19 4.63 8.80 -12.64
N ASP A 20 3.65 8.99 -11.75
CA ASP A 20 3.48 10.26 -11.06
C ASP A 20 4.61 10.38 -10.01
N PRO A 21 5.51 11.38 -10.10
CA PRO A 21 6.54 11.58 -9.09
C PRO A 21 5.97 11.78 -7.69
N GLY A 22 4.74 12.29 -7.57
CA GLY A 22 4.04 12.43 -6.29
C GLY A 22 3.51 11.10 -5.73
N ASN A 23 3.61 10.01 -6.48
CA ASN A 23 3.29 8.65 -6.04
C ASN A 23 4.55 7.78 -5.88
N LEU A 24 5.77 8.29 -6.12
CA LEU A 24 7.02 7.53 -6.02
C LEU A 24 7.82 7.98 -4.81
N TRP A 25 8.43 7.03 -4.07
CA TRP A 25 9.29 7.35 -2.94
C TRP A 25 10.27 6.21 -2.61
N PRO A 26 11.37 6.48 -1.89
CA PRO A 26 12.32 5.45 -1.46
C PRO A 26 11.79 4.69 -0.24
N GLU A 27 11.29 3.48 -0.44
CA GLU A 27 10.81 2.59 0.62
C GLU A 27 11.99 1.82 1.25
N PRO A 28 12.18 1.89 2.58
CA PRO A 28 13.29 1.20 3.24
C PRO A 28 13.07 -0.31 3.34
N HIS A 29 14.16 -1.08 3.33
CA HIS A 29 14.13 -2.52 3.64
C HIS A 29 14.37 -2.84 5.14
N TYR A 30 14.55 -1.82 5.98
CA TYR A 30 14.93 -1.98 7.39
C TYR A 30 13.96 -1.28 8.35
N GLY A 31 14.00 -1.69 9.62
CA GLY A 31 13.06 -1.21 10.65
C GLY A 31 11.76 -2.02 10.67
N THR A 32 10.68 -1.42 11.17
CA THR A 32 9.37 -2.07 11.31
C THR A 32 8.38 -1.73 10.20
N LYS A 33 8.71 -0.71 9.39
CA LYS A 33 7.94 -0.24 8.24
C LYS A 33 8.84 -0.42 7.03
N THR A 34 8.82 -1.62 6.48
CA THR A 34 9.64 -2.02 5.34
C THR A 34 8.79 -2.28 4.11
N ALA A 35 9.41 -2.22 2.93
CA ALA A 35 8.88 -2.76 1.67
C ALA A 35 8.10 -4.06 1.86
N TYR A 36 8.73 -5.07 2.48
CA TYR A 36 8.10 -6.37 2.69
C TYR A 36 6.85 -6.34 3.59
N THR A 37 6.83 -5.48 4.61
CA THR A 37 5.63 -5.32 5.46
C THR A 37 4.52 -4.53 4.77
N LYS A 38 4.91 -3.58 3.91
CA LYS A 38 3.99 -2.84 3.04
C LYS A 38 3.35 -3.76 2.02
N ASP A 39 4.13 -4.60 1.31
CA ASP A 39 3.64 -5.62 0.36
C ASP A 39 2.53 -6.49 0.95
N GLY A 40 2.69 -6.91 2.20
CA GLY A 40 1.67 -7.69 2.91
C GLY A 40 0.36 -6.93 3.09
N THR A 41 0.43 -5.62 3.37
CA THR A 41 -0.74 -4.74 3.47
C THR A 41 -1.38 -4.51 2.10
N GLU A 42 -0.57 -4.28 1.06
CA GLU A 42 -1.02 -4.15 -0.33
C GLU A 42 -1.80 -5.38 -0.78
N THR A 43 -1.22 -6.56 -0.57
CA THR A 43 -1.82 -7.83 -0.97
C THR A 43 -3.17 -8.05 -0.30
N LYS A 44 -3.27 -7.80 1.02
CA LYS A 44 -4.53 -7.95 1.77
C LYS A 44 -5.61 -7.00 1.27
N LEU A 45 -5.27 -5.73 1.04
CA LEU A 45 -6.24 -4.75 0.55
C LEU A 45 -6.64 -5.01 -0.90
N LYS A 46 -5.70 -5.40 -1.77
CA LYS A 46 -5.98 -5.85 -3.14
C LYS A 46 -6.96 -7.02 -3.14
N ASN A 47 -6.73 -8.04 -2.30
CA ASN A 47 -7.64 -9.17 -2.16
C ASN A 47 -9.03 -8.75 -1.66
N ALA A 48 -9.10 -7.87 -0.66
CA ALA A 48 -10.37 -7.36 -0.13
C ALA A 48 -11.16 -6.56 -1.17
N VAL A 49 -10.49 -5.77 -2.02
CA VAL A 49 -11.10 -5.07 -3.15
C VAL A 49 -11.59 -6.07 -4.20
N CYS A 50 -10.76 -7.03 -4.61
CA CYS A 50 -11.14 -8.05 -5.59
C CYS A 50 -12.32 -8.90 -5.13
N ASN A 51 -12.43 -9.17 -3.82
CA ASN A 51 -13.55 -9.90 -3.22
C ASN A 51 -14.80 -9.04 -3.00
N GLY A 52 -14.75 -7.74 -3.30
CA GLY A 52 -15.85 -6.81 -3.06
C GLY A 52 -16.12 -6.50 -1.58
N THR A 53 -15.21 -6.87 -0.68
CA THR A 53 -15.33 -6.62 0.77
C THR A 53 -15.24 -5.12 1.08
N ILE A 54 -14.37 -4.40 0.37
CA ILE A 54 -14.24 -2.94 0.45
C ILE A 54 -14.17 -2.33 -0.95
N THR A 55 -14.47 -1.04 -1.07
CA THR A 55 -14.33 -0.33 -2.35
C THR A 55 -12.87 0.02 -2.64
N LEU A 56 -12.51 0.13 -3.91
CA LEU A 56 -11.19 0.63 -4.33
C LEU A 56 -10.89 2.02 -3.74
N SER A 57 -11.91 2.89 -3.66
CA SER A 57 -11.77 4.24 -3.09
C SER A 57 -11.42 4.20 -1.59
N ALA A 58 -12.07 3.31 -0.84
CA ALA A 58 -11.78 3.12 0.59
C ALA A 58 -10.34 2.62 0.80
N ALA A 59 -9.93 1.60 0.03
CA ALA A 59 -8.57 1.07 0.08
C ALA A 59 -7.52 2.16 -0.23
N ARG A 60 -7.69 2.91 -1.34
CA ARG A 60 -6.77 4.00 -1.72
C ARG A 60 -6.70 5.11 -0.68
N SER A 61 -7.84 5.51 -0.11
CA SER A 61 -7.90 6.57 0.91
C SER A 61 -7.17 6.15 2.18
N ALA A 62 -7.40 4.92 2.66
CA ALA A 62 -6.72 4.39 3.83
C ALA A 62 -5.20 4.27 3.59
N PHE A 63 -4.80 3.74 2.43
CA PHE A 63 -3.40 3.51 2.08
C PHE A 63 -2.62 4.83 1.95
N LYS A 64 -3.17 5.79 1.19
CA LYS A 64 -2.56 7.11 0.99
C LYS A 64 -2.37 7.88 2.29
N ASN A 65 -3.31 7.77 3.23
CA ASN A 65 -3.24 8.46 4.51
C ASN A 65 -2.20 7.85 5.43
N ASN A 66 -2.26 6.54 5.64
CA ASN A 66 -1.29 5.80 6.44
C ASN A 66 -1.47 4.29 6.22
N TRP A 67 -0.64 3.72 5.34
CA TRP A 67 -0.67 2.31 5.00
C TRP A 67 -0.54 1.39 6.24
N THR A 68 0.24 1.79 7.26
CA THR A 68 0.44 0.97 8.47
C THR A 68 -0.83 0.76 9.30
N THR A 69 -1.83 1.63 9.13
CA THR A 69 -3.15 1.52 9.78
C THR A 69 -4.26 1.15 8.80
N ALA A 70 -3.95 0.97 7.51
CA ALA A 70 -4.97 0.84 6.48
C ALA A 70 -5.84 -0.41 6.67
N LEU A 71 -5.23 -1.52 7.08
CA LEU A 71 -5.95 -2.75 7.46
C LEU A 71 -6.97 -2.50 8.57
N GLN A 72 -6.56 -1.85 9.65
CA GLN A 72 -7.43 -1.51 10.77
C GLN A 72 -8.57 -0.57 10.35
N VAL A 73 -8.25 0.50 9.62
CA VAL A 73 -9.24 1.51 9.18
C VAL A 73 -10.27 0.92 8.22
N THR A 74 -9.88 -0.06 7.40
CA THR A 74 -10.77 -0.73 6.45
C THR A 74 -11.44 -1.98 7.03
N GLY A 75 -11.09 -2.39 8.25
CA GLY A 75 -11.64 -3.59 8.89
C GLY A 75 -11.12 -4.91 8.29
N ILE A 76 -9.97 -4.90 7.63
CA ILE A 76 -9.36 -6.08 6.99
C ILE A 76 -8.30 -6.68 7.93
N GLY A 77 -8.44 -7.96 8.27
CA GLY A 77 -7.53 -8.74 9.12
C GLY A 77 -6.78 -9.81 8.35
#